data_AF-A0A3B3B6Y2-F1
#
_entry.id   AF-A0A3B3B6Y2-F1
#
_cell.length_a   1.000
_cell.length_b   1.000
_cell.length_c   1.000
_cell.angle_alpha   90.00
_cell.angle_beta   90.00
_cell.angle_gamma   90.00
#
_symmetry.space_group_name_H-M   'P 1'
#
loop_
_entity.id
_entity.type
_entity.pdbx_description
1 polymer ?
#
loop_
_entity_poly.entity_id
_entity_poly.type
_entity_poly.pdbx_seq_one_letter_code
_entity_poly.pdbx_strand_id
1 'polypeptide(L)'
;MFNYNFSPHNCILWNNLVTEELPSLTTEDYTNLEDDTTTPFVPKPTDGGPSQLCDYNPCREGQSSCEELSQSTGCLCPGHTLEDEAPGAPSLKAVSWNGSEVVVRWCAPYSHVKAYIVTVGGLQKQEFGWDKRSGVVQELSRETEVCIVARNDAGDSEKSCMMYGPTDSSLPLTAGLIGGGLGFLLLLLLAVLLWRSRRQKKQEAHVSMSSTDGRH
;
A
#
# COMPACT_ATOMS: atom_id res chain seq x y z
N MET A 1 12.15 35.57 5.62
CA MET A 1 11.63 36.60 6.53
C MET A 1 11.23 37.79 5.67
N PHE A 2 9.99 37.80 5.17
CA PHE A 2 9.42 38.91 4.40
C PHE A 2 8.21 39.39 5.20
N ASN A 3 8.38 40.49 5.91
CA ASN A 3 7.31 41.13 6.67
C ASN A 3 6.53 42.06 5.73
N TYR A 4 5.33 41.65 5.37
CA TYR A 4 4.34 42.52 4.75
C TYR A 4 3.59 43.27 5.86
N ASN A 5 3.94 44.54 6.09
CA ASN A 5 3.13 45.44 6.89
C ASN A 5 2.18 46.19 5.97
N PHE A 6 0.92 45.75 5.95
CA PHE A 6 -0.20 46.52 5.41
C PHE A 6 -0.55 47.63 6.42
N SER A 7 -0.49 48.89 5.97
CA SER A 7 -1.12 50.02 6.65
C SER A 7 -2.16 50.62 5.70
N PRO A 8 -3.46 50.60 6.05
CA PRO A 8 -4.49 51.27 5.28
C PRO A 8 -4.54 52.74 5.72
N HIS A 9 -4.85 53.65 4.80
CA HIS A 9 -5.64 54.90 4.99
C HIS A 9 -5.22 55.99 4.00
N ASN A 10 -6.22 56.49 3.28
CA ASN A 10 -6.30 57.71 2.47
C ASN A 10 -5.60 57.77 1.11
N CYS A 11 -6.42 57.67 0.05
CA CYS A 11 -6.49 58.72 -0.98
C CYS A 11 -7.96 58.96 -1.35
N ILE A 12 -8.39 60.20 -1.09
CA ILE A 12 -9.70 60.77 -1.37
C ILE A 12 -9.72 61.30 -2.82
N LEU A 13 -10.83 61.03 -3.51
CA LEU A 13 -11.51 61.77 -4.61
C LEU A 13 -10.65 62.48 -5.67
N TRP A 14 -10.73 61.97 -6.90
CA TRP A 14 -10.83 62.81 -8.09
C TRP A 14 -12.10 62.42 -8.86
N ASN A 15 -13.16 63.22 -8.66
CA ASN A 15 -14.23 63.35 -9.64
C ASN A 15 -13.72 64.23 -10.77
N ASN A 16 -13.81 63.76 -12.01
CA ASN A 16 -14.14 64.61 -13.14
C ASN A 16 -14.91 63.81 -14.18
N LEU A 17 -16.03 64.42 -14.59
CA LEU A 17 -17.04 63.92 -15.51
C LEU A 17 -16.46 63.62 -16.88
N VAL A 18 -16.80 62.46 -17.43
CA VAL A 18 -17.23 62.34 -18.82
C VAL A 18 -18.52 61.52 -18.82
N THR A 19 -19.62 62.25 -18.90
CA THR A 19 -20.92 61.75 -19.32
C THR A 19 -20.84 61.42 -20.80
N GLU A 20 -20.92 60.13 -21.15
CA GLU A 20 -21.28 59.70 -22.49
C GLU A 20 -22.44 58.72 -22.36
N GLU A 21 -23.57 59.14 -22.92
CA GLU A 21 -24.88 58.51 -22.76
C GLU A 21 -24.98 57.21 -23.58
N LEU A 22 -25.77 56.29 -23.02
CA LEU A 22 -26.20 55.02 -23.60
C LEU A 22 -26.76 55.17 -25.03
N PRO A 23 -26.27 54.40 -26.02
CA PRO A 23 -27.08 54.02 -27.16
C PRO A 23 -27.99 52.86 -26.74
N SER A 24 -29.30 53.05 -26.84
CA SER A 24 -30.29 51.99 -26.60
C SER A 24 -30.05 50.83 -27.58
N LEU A 25 -29.73 49.65 -27.06
CA LEU A 25 -29.61 48.45 -27.87
C LEU A 25 -31.01 47.96 -28.25
N THR A 26 -31.45 48.33 -29.45
CA THR A 26 -32.60 47.69 -30.11
C THR A 26 -32.22 46.25 -30.45
N THR A 27 -32.93 45.30 -29.86
CA THR A 27 -32.93 43.89 -30.24
C THR A 27 -33.54 43.75 -31.63
N GLU A 28 -32.73 43.73 -32.67
CA GLU A 28 -33.13 43.33 -34.02
C GLU A 28 -32.04 42.43 -34.61
N ASP A 29 -32.49 41.28 -35.11
CA ASP A 29 -31.78 40.09 -35.59
C ASP A 29 -30.43 40.28 -36.31
N TYR A 30 -29.41 39.54 -35.85
CA TYR A 30 -28.26 39.18 -36.67
C TYR A 30 -28.06 37.66 -36.67
N THR A 31 -28.57 36.99 -37.71
CA THR A 31 -28.10 35.66 -38.11
C THR A 31 -27.84 35.66 -39.61
N ASN A 32 -26.56 35.61 -40.00
CA ASN A 32 -25.94 34.53 -40.78
C ASN A 32 -24.65 35.07 -41.44
N LEU A 33 -23.51 34.80 -40.82
CA LEU A 33 -22.21 34.78 -41.50
C LEU A 33 -21.64 33.39 -41.24
N GLU A 34 -21.63 32.58 -42.28
CA GLU A 34 -20.93 31.29 -42.35
C GLU A 34 -19.43 31.56 -42.15
N ASP A 35 -18.91 31.23 -40.96
CA ASP A 35 -17.47 31.14 -40.71
C ASP A 35 -17.10 29.68 -40.51
N ASP A 36 -16.38 29.16 -41.50
CA ASP A 36 -15.92 27.79 -41.64
C ASP A 36 -14.72 27.56 -40.70
N THR A 37 -14.98 27.57 -39.40
CA THR A 37 -13.98 27.16 -38.39
C THR A 37 -14.17 25.69 -38.07
N THR A 38 -13.31 24.86 -38.67
CA THR A 38 -13.14 23.43 -38.37
C THR A 38 -12.92 23.25 -36.87
N THR A 39 -13.97 22.85 -36.17
CA THR A 39 -13.90 22.38 -34.79
C THR A 39 -13.23 20.99 -34.82
N PRO A 40 -12.20 20.71 -34.00
CA PRO A 40 -11.67 19.36 -33.86
C PRO A 40 -12.80 18.43 -33.43
N PHE A 41 -13.13 17.47 -34.29
CA PHE A 41 -14.18 16.48 -34.08
C PHE A 41 -13.81 15.66 -32.84
N VAL A 42 -14.38 16.00 -31.68
CA VAL A 42 -14.38 15.10 -30.53
C VAL A 42 -15.28 13.93 -30.95
N PRO A 43 -14.76 12.70 -31.08
CA PRO A 43 -15.58 11.58 -31.50
C PRO A 43 -16.66 11.37 -30.44
N LYS A 44 -17.91 11.62 -30.85
CA LYS A 44 -19.09 11.22 -30.08
C LYS A 44 -19.02 9.70 -29.89
N PRO A 45 -19.14 9.17 -28.66
CA PRO A 45 -19.13 7.72 -28.45
C PRO A 45 -20.26 7.12 -29.27
N THR A 46 -19.87 6.39 -30.31
CA THR A 46 -20.76 5.55 -31.08
C THR A 46 -20.81 4.23 -30.33
N ASP A 47 -21.96 3.93 -29.75
CA ASP A 47 -22.64 2.62 -29.84
C ASP A 47 -23.40 2.31 -28.55
N GLY A 48 -24.68 1.97 -28.70
CA GLY A 48 -25.63 1.67 -27.62
C GLY A 48 -25.46 0.27 -27.05
N GLY A 49 -24.22 -0.12 -26.74
CA GLY A 49 -23.93 -1.30 -25.91
C GLY A 49 -24.13 -0.98 -24.43
N PRO A 50 -24.41 -1.98 -23.56
CA PRO A 50 -24.40 -1.75 -22.12
C PRO A 50 -23.03 -1.18 -21.75
N SER A 51 -23.02 0.04 -21.25
CA SER A 51 -21.82 0.77 -20.89
C SER A 51 -21.04 -0.04 -19.85
N GLN A 52 -19.97 -0.70 -20.28
CA GLN A 52 -19.19 -1.62 -19.46
C GLN A 52 -18.39 -0.83 -18.42
N LEU A 53 -18.35 -1.34 -17.19
CA LEU A 53 -17.48 -0.78 -16.14
C LEU A 53 -16.01 -0.96 -16.49
N CYS A 54 -15.19 0.03 -16.15
CA CYS A 54 -13.75 -0.07 -16.29
C CYS A 54 -13.19 -1.22 -15.43
N ASP A 55 -12.20 -1.95 -15.96
CA ASP A 55 -11.43 -2.95 -15.19
C ASP A 55 -10.41 -2.24 -14.28
N TYR A 56 -10.94 -1.48 -13.33
CA TYR A 56 -10.16 -0.77 -12.33
C TYR A 56 -10.26 -1.51 -10.99
N ASN A 57 -9.11 -1.90 -10.42
CA ASN A 57 -9.07 -2.59 -9.13
C ASN A 57 -8.56 -1.67 -8.01
N PRO A 58 -9.38 -1.24 -7.05
CA PRO A 58 -8.95 -0.29 -6.02
C PRO A 58 -7.81 -0.79 -5.12
N CYS A 59 -7.46 -2.08 -5.14
CA CYS A 59 -6.39 -2.68 -4.36
C CYS A 59 -5.07 -2.85 -5.15
N ARG A 60 -5.07 -2.65 -6.48
CA ARG A 60 -3.89 -2.87 -7.33
C ARG A 60 -3.07 -1.59 -7.42
N GLU A 61 -1.79 -1.68 -7.07
CA GLU A 61 -0.82 -0.60 -7.19
C GLU A 61 -0.31 -0.46 -8.62
N GLY A 62 -0.04 0.78 -9.05
CA GLY A 62 0.64 1.07 -10.33
C GLY A 62 -0.16 0.72 -11.60
N GLN A 63 -1.47 0.50 -11.49
CA GLN A 63 -2.36 0.45 -12.66
C GLN A 63 -2.74 1.88 -13.12
N SER A 64 -3.21 2.00 -14.36
CA SER A 64 -3.81 3.25 -14.86
C SER A 64 -4.99 3.70 -13.99
N SER A 65 -5.16 5.02 -13.87
CA SER A 65 -6.31 5.57 -13.15
C SER A 65 -7.61 5.16 -13.85
N CYS A 66 -8.71 5.11 -13.11
CA CYS A 66 -10.00 4.80 -13.74
C CYS A 66 -10.33 5.84 -14.82
N GLU A 67 -10.00 7.12 -14.58
CA GLU A 67 -10.19 8.19 -15.55
C GLU A 67 -9.43 7.94 -16.85
N GLU A 68 -8.16 7.51 -16.78
CA GLU A 68 -7.38 7.14 -17.96
C GLU A 68 -7.97 5.93 -18.70
N LEU A 69 -8.49 4.94 -17.96
CA LEU A 69 -9.18 3.78 -18.54
C LEU A 69 -10.48 4.20 -19.25
N SER A 70 -11.24 5.11 -18.65
CA SER A 70 -12.47 5.65 -19.23
C SER A 70 -12.19 6.44 -20.50
N GLN A 71 -11.16 7.29 -20.49
CA GLN A 71 -10.76 8.07 -21.67
C GLN A 71 -10.26 7.18 -22.82
N SER A 72 -9.54 6.10 -22.52
CA SER A 72 -8.95 5.21 -23.54
C SER A 72 -9.92 4.17 -24.11
N THR A 73 -10.88 3.69 -23.32
CA THR A 73 -11.78 2.58 -23.71
C THR A 73 -13.26 2.96 -23.79
N GLY A 74 -13.64 4.14 -23.30
CA GLY A 74 -15.04 4.55 -23.19
C GLY A 74 -15.83 3.82 -22.08
N CYS A 75 -15.15 3.09 -21.20
CA CYS A 75 -15.77 2.42 -20.06
C CYS A 75 -16.26 3.42 -19.00
N LEU A 76 -17.18 2.97 -18.14
CA LEU A 76 -17.67 3.77 -17.01
C LEU A 76 -16.89 3.47 -15.73
N CYS A 77 -16.42 4.54 -15.10
CA CYS A 77 -15.91 4.46 -13.74
C CYS A 77 -17.06 4.47 -12.73
N PRO A 78 -16.91 3.77 -11.59
CA PRO A 78 -17.75 4.03 -10.45
C PRO A 78 -17.63 5.51 -10.04
N GLY A 79 -18.72 6.09 -9.54
CA GLY A 79 -18.73 7.47 -9.09
C GLY A 79 -17.72 7.67 -7.95
N HIS A 80 -16.95 8.74 -8.04
CA HIS A 80 -16.11 9.22 -6.95
C HIS A 80 -16.84 10.35 -6.22
N THR A 81 -16.65 10.46 -4.91
CA THR A 81 -17.03 11.68 -4.17
C THR A 81 -16.31 12.89 -4.78
N LEU A 82 -16.95 14.05 -4.71
CA LEU A 82 -16.41 15.31 -5.22
C LEU A 82 -15.20 15.77 -4.38
N GLU A 83 -14.47 16.76 -4.90
CA GLU A 83 -13.27 17.29 -4.24
C GLU A 83 -13.57 18.04 -2.93
N ASP A 84 -14.81 18.55 -2.78
CA ASP A 84 -15.31 19.28 -1.61
C ASP A 84 -15.90 18.38 -0.52
N GLU A 85 -15.92 17.06 -0.75
CA GLU A 85 -16.35 16.06 0.21
C GLU A 85 -15.15 15.27 0.75
N ALA A 86 -15.08 15.10 2.07
CA ALA A 86 -14.05 14.27 2.69
C ALA A 86 -14.12 12.83 2.14
N PRO A 87 -12.99 12.16 1.90
CA PRO A 87 -12.99 10.86 1.26
C PRO A 87 -13.54 9.78 2.19
N GLY A 88 -14.06 8.71 1.59
CA GLY A 88 -14.40 7.49 2.32
C GLY A 88 -13.15 6.83 2.94
N ALA A 89 -13.36 6.00 3.96
CA ALA A 89 -12.26 5.29 4.61
C ALA A 89 -11.58 4.29 3.64
N PRO A 90 -10.24 4.27 3.54
CA PRO A 90 -9.54 3.23 2.80
C PRO A 90 -9.71 1.88 3.49
N SER A 91 -9.63 0.79 2.72
CA SER A 91 -9.72 -0.56 3.28
C SER A 91 -8.33 -1.10 3.60
N LEU A 92 -7.94 -1.10 4.87
CA LEU A 92 -6.68 -1.73 5.31
C LEU A 92 -6.77 -3.26 5.13
N LYS A 93 -5.84 -3.84 4.36
CA LYS A 93 -5.85 -5.28 3.99
C LYS A 93 -4.82 -6.11 4.73
N ALA A 94 -3.62 -5.56 4.94
CA ALA A 94 -2.56 -6.29 5.63
C ALA A 94 -1.56 -5.34 6.27
N VAL A 95 -1.01 -5.78 7.40
CA VAL A 95 0.18 -5.22 8.04
C VAL A 95 1.10 -6.40 8.29
N SER A 96 2.13 -6.56 7.47
CA SER A 96 2.93 -7.80 7.44
C SER A 96 4.41 -7.52 7.23
N TRP A 97 5.26 -8.29 7.91
CA TRP A 97 6.69 -8.34 7.64
C TRP A 97 6.97 -9.10 6.34
N ASN A 98 7.73 -8.52 5.42
CA ASN A 98 8.09 -9.16 4.14
C ASN A 98 9.44 -9.90 4.16
N GLY A 99 10.15 -9.87 5.29
CA GLY A 99 11.51 -10.39 5.42
C GLY A 99 12.53 -9.33 5.83
N SER A 100 12.32 -8.08 5.42
CA SER A 100 13.20 -6.94 5.74
C SER A 100 12.47 -5.75 6.36
N GLU A 101 11.20 -5.57 6.04
CA GLU A 101 10.42 -4.38 6.41
C GLU A 101 8.97 -4.75 6.71
N VAL A 102 8.30 -3.91 7.50
CA VAL A 102 6.84 -4.00 7.68
C VAL A 102 6.17 -3.27 6.53
N VAL A 103 5.36 -4.01 5.77
CA VAL A 103 4.57 -3.50 4.65
C VAL A 103 3.11 -3.43 5.05
N VAL A 104 2.53 -2.24 4.89
CA VAL A 104 1.11 -1.95 5.02
C VAL A 104 0.51 -2.01 3.62
N ARG A 105 -0.63 -2.70 3.44
CA ARG A 105 -1.36 -2.78 2.16
C ARG A 105 -2.82 -2.39 2.34
N TRP A 106 -3.36 -1.63 1.40
CA TRP A 106 -4.74 -1.13 1.45
C TRP A 106 -5.40 -1.06 0.07
N CYS A 107 -6.71 -0.88 0.05
CA CYS A 107 -7.46 -0.53 -1.14
C CYS A 107 -7.98 0.91 -1.03
N ALA A 108 -7.98 1.62 -2.15
CA ALA A 108 -8.54 2.96 -2.24
C ALA A 108 -10.07 2.96 -2.07
N PRO A 109 -10.64 4.00 -1.44
CA PRO A 109 -12.07 4.28 -1.52
C PRO A 109 -12.44 4.79 -2.92
N TYR A 110 -13.72 4.73 -3.28
CA TYR A 110 -14.27 5.42 -4.46
C TYR A 110 -14.53 6.89 -4.13
N SER A 111 -13.45 7.62 -3.87
CA SER A 111 -13.44 9.04 -3.51
C SER A 111 -12.32 9.76 -4.23
N HIS A 112 -12.40 11.08 -4.30
CA HIS A 112 -11.25 11.89 -4.69
C HIS A 112 -10.22 11.92 -3.55
N VAL A 113 -9.04 11.34 -3.77
CA VAL A 113 -7.97 11.21 -2.76
C VAL A 113 -6.70 11.84 -3.29
N LYS A 114 -6.04 12.67 -2.47
CA LYS A 114 -4.72 13.25 -2.77
C LYS A 114 -3.58 12.52 -2.08
N ALA A 115 -3.82 11.98 -0.89
CA ALA A 115 -2.83 11.25 -0.12
C ALA A 115 -3.45 10.22 0.82
N TYR A 116 -2.63 9.27 1.26
CA TYR A 116 -2.93 8.36 2.37
C TYR A 116 -1.99 8.63 3.52
N ILE A 117 -2.49 8.54 4.75
CA ILE A 117 -1.68 8.75 5.95
C ILE A 117 -1.76 7.51 6.79
N VAL A 118 -0.62 6.88 6.98
CA VAL A 118 -0.48 5.74 7.86
C VAL A 118 0.01 6.24 9.21
N THR A 119 -0.69 5.86 10.26
CA THR A 119 -0.33 6.15 11.64
C THR A 119 0.02 4.87 12.37
N VAL A 120 1.18 4.85 13.03
CA VAL A 120 1.69 3.75 13.83
C VAL A 120 1.60 4.09 15.31
N GLY A 121 0.93 3.24 16.10
CA GLY A 121 0.78 3.42 17.55
C GLY A 121 0.14 4.75 17.96
N GLY A 122 -0.62 5.37 17.06
CA GLY A 122 -1.23 6.69 17.27
C GLY A 122 -0.25 7.88 17.21
N LEU A 123 1.03 7.66 16.94
CA LEU A 123 2.08 8.69 17.06
C LEU A 123 2.77 8.99 15.74
N GLN A 124 3.43 7.99 15.14
CA GLN A 124 4.23 8.19 13.94
C GLN A 124 3.32 8.24 12.72
N LYS A 125 3.41 9.32 11.94
CA LYS A 125 2.63 9.51 10.72
C LYS A 125 3.53 9.48 9.50
N GLN A 126 3.11 8.76 8.47
CA GLN A 126 3.77 8.70 7.18
C GLN A 126 2.75 8.91 6.08
N GLU A 127 3.09 9.77 5.13
CA GLU A 127 2.21 10.12 4.01
C GLU A 127 2.64 9.39 2.73
N PHE A 128 1.66 8.90 1.99
CA PHE A 128 1.83 8.19 0.73
C PHE A 128 0.96 8.83 -0.35
N GLY A 129 1.42 8.81 -1.60
CA GLY A 129 0.67 9.36 -2.74
C GLY A 129 -0.63 8.61 -3.02
N TRP A 130 -1.56 9.28 -3.70
CA TRP A 130 -2.87 8.74 -4.09
C TRP A 130 -2.79 7.48 -4.97
N ASP A 131 -1.68 7.28 -5.68
CA ASP A 131 -1.41 6.13 -6.56
C ASP A 131 -0.97 4.88 -5.78
N LYS A 132 -0.65 5.02 -4.49
CA LYS A 132 -0.12 3.93 -3.66
C LYS A 132 -1.19 3.02 -3.09
N ARG A 133 -0.88 1.73 -3.05
CA ARG A 133 -1.68 0.69 -2.36
C ARG A 133 -0.86 -0.09 -1.36
N SER A 134 0.42 0.24 -1.25
CA SER A 134 1.29 -0.26 -0.22
C SER A 134 2.28 0.79 0.26
N GLY A 135 2.80 0.59 1.48
CA GLY A 135 3.73 1.50 2.12
C GLY A 135 4.58 0.77 3.15
N VAL A 136 5.86 1.11 3.17
CA VAL A 136 6.80 0.61 4.18
C VAL A 136 6.74 1.53 5.38
N VAL A 137 6.52 0.95 6.56
CA VAL A 137 6.59 1.64 7.84
C VAL A 137 7.81 1.19 8.63
N GLN A 138 8.27 2.03 9.54
CA GLN A 138 9.42 1.74 10.40
C GLN A 138 9.13 0.55 11.33
N GLU A 139 10.20 0.02 11.92
CA GLU A 139 10.17 -1.18 12.77
C GLU A 139 9.08 -1.07 13.86
N LEU A 140 8.14 -2.02 13.83
CA LEU A 140 7.00 -2.08 14.74
C LEU A 140 7.29 -3.05 15.87
N SER A 141 7.01 -2.63 17.11
CA SER A 141 6.87 -3.57 18.23
C SER A 141 5.72 -4.54 17.97
N ARG A 142 5.77 -5.72 18.59
CA ARG A 142 4.62 -6.63 18.61
C ARG A 142 3.40 -5.92 19.20
N GLU A 143 2.22 -6.29 18.73
CA GLU A 143 0.93 -5.74 19.18
C GLU A 143 0.81 -4.21 19.01
N THR A 144 1.31 -3.67 17.90
CA THR A 144 1.16 -2.24 17.57
C THR A 144 -0.02 -2.01 16.64
N GLU A 145 -0.91 -1.07 16.97
CA GLU A 145 -2.00 -0.67 16.06
C GLU A 145 -1.45 0.17 14.89
N VAL A 146 -1.83 -0.20 13.68
CA VAL A 146 -1.56 0.58 12.46
C VAL A 146 -2.88 1.02 11.88
N CYS A 147 -3.04 2.32 11.71
CA CYS A 147 -4.22 2.94 11.13
C CYS A 147 -3.88 3.63 9.82
N ILE A 148 -4.85 3.70 8.91
CA ILE A 148 -4.74 4.45 7.66
C ILE A 148 -5.97 5.32 7.47
N VAL A 149 -5.77 6.53 6.94
CA VAL A 149 -6.82 7.44 6.46
C VAL A 149 -6.51 7.87 5.03
N ALA A 150 -7.56 8.23 4.29
CA ALA A 150 -7.44 8.94 3.02
C ALA A 150 -7.62 10.45 3.27
N ARG A 151 -6.92 11.28 2.51
CA ARG A 151 -6.96 12.75 2.63
C ARG A 151 -7.18 13.41 1.27
N ASN A 152 -8.00 14.45 1.26
CA ASN A 152 -8.09 15.45 0.19
C ASN A 152 -8.19 16.86 0.78
N ASP A 153 -8.60 17.86 -0.02
CA ASP A 153 -8.70 19.26 0.43
C ASP A 153 -9.85 19.50 1.40
N ALA A 154 -10.90 18.68 1.35
CA ALA A 154 -12.04 18.75 2.26
C ALA A 154 -11.73 18.15 3.65
N GLY A 155 -10.75 17.24 3.73
CA GLY A 155 -10.25 16.73 5.00
C GLY A 155 -9.81 15.26 4.95
N ASP A 156 -9.83 14.63 6.13
CA ASP A 156 -9.47 13.24 6.35
C ASP A 156 -10.70 12.34 6.43
N SER A 157 -10.59 11.12 5.93
CA SER A 157 -11.57 10.08 6.12
C SER A 157 -11.61 9.56 7.56
N GLU A 158 -12.60 8.73 7.88
CA GLU A 158 -12.50 7.82 9.03
C GLU A 158 -11.27 6.90 8.92
N LYS A 159 -10.78 6.44 10.07
CA LYS A 159 -9.60 5.57 10.16
C LYS A 159 -9.97 4.10 9.93
N SER A 160 -9.13 3.39 9.18
CA SER A 160 -9.15 1.92 9.10
C SER A 160 -7.92 1.38 9.80
N CYS A 161 -8.10 0.55 10.84
CA CYS A 161 -7.01 0.11 11.72
C CYS A 161 -6.87 -1.42 11.78
N MET A 162 -5.66 -1.89 12.02
CA MET A 162 -5.31 -3.30 12.18
C MET A 162 -4.16 -3.43 13.17
N MET A 163 -4.24 -4.44 14.04
CA MET A 163 -3.14 -4.78 14.94
C MET A 163 -2.04 -5.52 14.19
N TYR A 164 -0.81 -5.05 14.31
CA TYR A 164 0.37 -5.77 13.86
C TYR A 164 0.68 -6.91 14.84
N GLY A 165 0.45 -8.14 14.38
CA GLY A 165 0.90 -9.35 15.04
C GLY A 165 1.87 -10.09 14.12
N PRO A 166 3.19 -10.06 14.35
CA PRO A 166 4.11 -10.83 13.52
C PRO A 166 3.76 -12.30 13.63
N THR A 167 3.64 -12.98 12.48
CA THR A 167 3.44 -14.42 12.46
C THR A 167 4.69 -15.08 13.03
N ASP A 168 4.55 -15.75 14.18
CA ASP A 168 5.65 -16.48 14.81
C ASP A 168 6.11 -17.63 13.91
N SER A 169 7.13 -17.38 13.09
CA SER A 169 7.72 -18.37 12.18
C SER A 169 8.67 -19.35 12.89
N SER A 170 8.64 -19.44 14.22
CA SER A 170 9.53 -20.27 15.04
C SER A 170 9.12 -21.74 15.12
N LEU A 171 7.90 -22.08 14.68
CA LEU A 171 7.35 -23.44 14.70
C LEU A 171 8.17 -24.49 13.91
N PRO A 172 8.60 -24.26 12.65
CA PRO A 172 9.42 -25.24 11.94
C PRO A 172 10.84 -25.36 12.49
N LEU A 173 11.42 -24.27 13.02
CA LEU A 173 12.76 -24.26 13.59
C LEU A 173 12.82 -25.02 14.92
N THR A 174 11.79 -24.89 15.75
CA THR A 174 11.68 -25.64 17.02
C THR A 174 11.46 -27.14 16.76
N ALA A 175 10.64 -27.50 15.78
CA ALA A 175 10.44 -28.90 15.39
C ALA A 175 11.74 -29.56 14.87
N GLY A 176 12.52 -28.84 14.06
CA GLY A 176 13.82 -29.31 13.55
C GLY A 176 14.87 -29.51 14.64
N LEU A 177 14.95 -28.59 15.61
CA LEU A 177 15.86 -28.69 16.76
C LEU A 177 15.56 -29.91 17.66
N ILE A 178 14.28 -30.18 17.93
CA ILE A 178 13.86 -31.31 18.76
C ILE A 178 14.15 -32.64 18.02
N GLY A 179 13.78 -32.73 16.74
CA GLY A 179 14.03 -33.93 15.93
C GLY A 179 15.53 -34.21 15.73
N GLY A 180 16.32 -33.16 15.44
CA GLY A 180 17.76 -33.26 15.28
C GLY A 180 18.48 -33.66 16.57
N GLY A 181 18.09 -33.10 17.71
CA GLY A 181 18.64 -33.45 19.02
C GLY A 181 18.42 -34.91 19.39
N LEU A 182 17.19 -35.41 19.23
CA LEU A 182 16.84 -36.82 19.48
C LEU A 182 17.59 -37.77 18.54
N GLY A 183 17.64 -37.45 17.25
CA GLY A 183 18.35 -38.26 16.26
C GLY A 183 19.86 -38.34 16.52
N PHE A 184 20.49 -37.22 16.87
CA PHE A 184 21.91 -37.18 17.21
C PHE A 184 22.22 -37.99 18.47
N LEU A 185 21.37 -37.89 19.50
CA LEU A 185 21.53 -38.64 20.75
C LEU A 185 21.43 -40.15 20.53
N LEU A 186 20.49 -40.61 19.69
CA LEU A 186 20.37 -42.00 19.26
C LEU A 186 21.61 -42.50 18.51
N LEU A 187 22.16 -41.69 17.61
CA LEU A 187 23.40 -42.02 16.87
C LEU A 187 24.61 -42.16 17.80
N LEU A 188 24.75 -41.27 18.79
CA LEU A 188 25.82 -41.37 19.79
C LEU A 188 25.70 -42.65 20.63
N LEU A 189 24.50 -43.01 21.07
CA LEU A 189 24.26 -44.25 21.81
C LEU A 189 24.63 -45.48 20.96
N LEU A 190 24.22 -45.52 19.69
CA LEU A 190 24.59 -46.60 18.78
C LEU A 190 26.11 -46.69 18.57
N ALA A 191 26.78 -45.54 18.39
CA ALA A 191 28.24 -45.50 18.24
C ALA A 191 28.95 -46.05 19.49
N VAL A 192 28.48 -45.69 20.69
CA VAL A 192 29.04 -46.19 21.96
C VAL A 192 28.81 -47.71 22.11
N LEU A 193 27.62 -48.22 21.79
CA LEU A 193 27.32 -49.65 21.85
C LEU A 193 28.16 -50.46 20.84
N LEU A 194 28.31 -49.95 19.62
CA LEU A 194 29.18 -50.54 18.61
C LEU A 194 30.65 -50.50 19.03
N TRP A 195 31.09 -49.44 19.70
CA TRP A 195 32.45 -49.37 20.20
C TRP A 195 32.71 -50.36 21.34
N ARG A 196 31.78 -50.48 22.29
CA ARG A 196 31.86 -51.44 23.41
C ARG A 196 31.89 -52.88 22.91
N SER A 197 30.99 -53.25 22.00
CA SER A 197 30.96 -54.61 21.42
C SER A 197 32.24 -54.94 20.65
N ARG A 198 32.79 -53.99 19.87
CA ARG A 198 34.08 -54.18 19.20
C ARG A 198 35.23 -54.36 20.20
N ARG A 199 35.24 -53.62 21.31
CA ARG A 199 36.26 -53.78 22.37
C ARG A 199 36.15 -55.13 23.06
N GLN A 200 34.95 -55.59 23.39
CA GLN A 200 34.73 -56.91 24.00
C GLN A 200 35.23 -58.04 23.08
N LYS A 201 34.85 -58.02 21.79
CA LYS A 201 35.36 -58.99 20.81
C LYS A 201 36.89 -58.99 20.69
N LYS A 202 37.53 -57.81 20.76
CA LYS A 202 38.99 -57.71 20.76
C LYS A 202 39.62 -58.32 22.03
N GLN A 203 38.99 -58.18 23.18
CA GLN A 203 39.45 -58.77 24.44
C GLN A 203 39.30 -60.29 24.45
N GLU A 204 38.17 -60.82 23.94
CA GLU A 204 37.93 -62.26 23.82
C GLU A 204 38.95 -62.94 22.87
N ALA A 205 39.29 -62.29 21.76
CA ALA A 205 40.31 -62.79 20.83
C ALA A 205 41.73 -62.81 21.45
N HIS A 206 42.07 -61.81 22.26
CA HIS A 206 43.38 -61.73 22.94
C HIS A 206 43.53 -62.77 24.06
N VAL A 207 42.45 -63.06 24.80
CA VAL A 207 42.44 -64.10 25.85
C VAL A 207 42.53 -65.50 25.22
N SER A 208 41.83 -65.74 24.11
CA SER A 208 41.88 -67.02 23.38
C SER A 208 43.26 -67.31 22.78
N MET A 209 43.98 -66.30 22.27
CA MET A 209 45.37 -66.45 21.79
C MET A 209 46.39 -66.66 22.91
N SER A 210 46.20 -66.08 24.10
CA SER A 210 47.14 -66.31 25.23
C SER A 210 47.02 -67.71 25.85
N SER A 211 45.87 -68.38 25.72
CA SER A 211 45.66 -69.74 26.24
C SER A 211 46.22 -70.85 25.33
N THR A 212 46.73 -70.51 24.15
CA THR A 212 47.29 -71.48 23.19
C THR A 212 48.81 -71.64 23.26
N ASP A 213 49.51 -70.82 24.07
CA ASP A 213 50.99 -70.79 24.15
C ASP A 213 51.56 -71.33 25.49
N GLY A 214 50.74 -72.06 26.26
CA GLY A 214 51.10 -72.59 27.58
C GLY A 214 51.17 -74.11 27.68
N ARG A 215 51.22 -74.83 26.56
CA ARG A 215 51.28 -76.31 26.53
C ARG A 215 52.44 -76.77 25.64
N HIS A 216 53.65 -76.75 26.20
CA HIS A 216 54.77 -77.60 25.77
C HIS A 216 55.66 -77.91 26.97
#